data_AF-A0A0F8YYD5-F1
#
_entry.id   AF-A0A0F8YYD5-F1
#
_cell.length_a   1.000
_cell.length_b   1.000
_cell.length_c   1.000
_cell.angle_alpha   90.00
_cell.angle_beta   90.00
_cell.angle_gamma   90.00
#
_symmetry.space_group_name_H-M   'P 1'
#
loop_
_entity.id
_entity.type
_entity.pdbx_description
1 polymer ?
#
loop_
_entity_poly.entity_id
_entity_poly.type
_entity_poly.pdbx_seq_one_letter_code
_entity_poly.pdbx_strand_id
1 'polypeptide(L)' 'PPLIFAAAMGEGDLDYKTFFDTLFGEGFDGWVSYEMCWPLRDGGELANLEACARKFLEYMSQWRQ' A
#
# COMPACT_ATOMS: atom_id res chain seq x y z
N PRO A 1 -22.17 5.73 12.94
CA PRO A 1 -21.62 5.17 11.68
C PRO A 1 -20.63 4.05 11.99
N PRO A 2 -20.52 2.99 11.16
CA PRO A 2 -19.41 2.05 11.29
C PRO A 2 -18.09 2.80 11.13
N LEU A 3 -17.10 2.45 11.96
CA LEU A 3 -15.74 2.97 11.82
C LEU A 3 -15.15 2.43 10.52
N ILE A 4 -14.67 3.34 9.66
CA ILE A 4 -13.88 3.00 8.47
C ILE A 4 -12.41 3.12 8.88
N PHE A 5 -11.61 2.12 8.54
CA PHE A 5 -10.17 2.09 8.81
C PHE A 5 -9.41 2.11 7.48
N ALA A 6 -8.17 2.61 7.50
CA ALA A 6 -7.29 2.41 6.36
C ALA A 6 -6.91 0.92 6.28
N ALA A 7 -6.80 0.43 5.05
CA ALA A 7 -6.36 -0.92 4.75
C ALA A 7 -4.86 -0.94 4.48
N ALA A 8 -4.19 -2.02 4.87
CA ALA A 8 -2.83 -2.27 4.43
C ALA A 8 -2.80 -2.51 2.91
N MET A 9 -1.61 -2.39 2.31
CA MET A 9 -1.44 -2.55 0.87
C MET A 9 -2.03 -3.88 0.37
N GLY A 10 -2.93 -3.82 -0.62
CA GLY A 10 -3.57 -4.99 -1.22
C GLY A 10 -4.71 -5.62 -0.39
N GLU A 11 -5.13 -5.03 0.73
CA GLU A 11 -6.29 -5.50 1.52
C GLU A 11 -7.55 -4.65 1.35
N GLY A 12 -7.43 -3.49 0.69
CA GLY A 12 -8.56 -2.62 0.40
C GLY A 12 -9.19 -2.94 -0.96
N ASP A 13 -10.15 -2.09 -1.36
CA ASP A 13 -10.92 -2.26 -2.59
C ASP A 13 -10.26 -1.65 -3.84
N LEU A 14 -9.03 -1.11 -3.71
CA LEU A 14 -8.32 -0.49 -4.82
C LEU A 14 -7.61 -1.55 -5.69
N ASP A 15 -7.85 -1.51 -7.00
CA ASP A 15 -7.15 -2.35 -7.97
C ASP A 15 -5.73 -1.80 -8.28
N TYR A 16 -4.84 -2.02 -7.31
CA TYR A 16 -3.44 -1.63 -7.43
C TYR A 16 -2.70 -2.40 -8.53
N LYS A 17 -3.11 -3.64 -8.84
CA LYS A 17 -2.41 -4.45 -9.83
C LYS A 17 -2.54 -3.80 -11.21
N THR A 18 -3.76 -3.52 -11.66
CA THR A 18 -3.98 -2.86 -12.95
C THR A 18 -3.32 -1.48 -12.98
N PHE A 19 -3.37 -0.73 -11.88
CA PHE A 19 -2.73 0.57 -11.76
C PHE A 19 -1.21 0.51 -11.98
N PHE A 20 -0.50 -0.36 -11.25
CA PHE A 20 0.96 -0.46 -11.37
C PHE A 20 1.42 -1.15 -12.65
N ASP A 21 0.71 -2.17 -13.13
CA ASP A 21 0.98 -2.78 -14.43
C ASP A 21 0.95 -1.72 -15.54
N THR A 22 -0.05 -0.84 -15.51
CA THR A 22 -0.17 0.25 -16.48
C THR A 22 0.90 1.32 -16.25
N LEU A 23 1.07 1.79 -15.01
CA LEU A 23 2.00 2.87 -14.68
C LEU A 23 3.44 2.54 -15.11
N PHE A 24 3.93 1.35 -14.76
CA PHE A 24 5.27 0.91 -15.14
C PHE A 24 5.34 0.45 -16.59
N GLY A 25 4.28 -0.16 -17.14
CA GLY A 25 4.20 -0.55 -18.55
C GLY A 25 4.30 0.62 -19.52
N GLU A 26 3.79 1.79 -19.12
CA GLU A 26 3.88 3.05 -19.88
C GLU A 26 5.19 3.83 -19.62
N GLY A 27 6.13 3.24 -18.88
CA GLY A 27 7.49 3.75 -18.74
C GLY A 27 7.72 4.73 -17.58
N PHE A 28 6.85 4.78 -16.58
CA PHE A 28 7.16 5.51 -15.34
C PHE A 28 8.34 4.84 -14.61
N ASP A 29 9.38 5.62 -14.29
CA ASP A 29 10.62 5.17 -13.66
C ASP A 29 10.91 5.89 -12.32
N GLY A 30 9.91 6.61 -11.79
CA GLY A 30 10.03 7.39 -10.56
C GLY A 30 9.78 6.60 -9.28
N TRP A 31 9.80 7.32 -8.16
CA TRP A 31 9.56 6.75 -6.83
C TRP A 31 8.07 6.56 -6.54
N VAL A 32 7.73 5.42 -5.93
CA VAL A 32 6.42 5.18 -5.32
C VAL A 32 6.56 5.28 -3.80
N SER A 33 5.86 6.23 -3.20
CA SER A 33 5.82 6.44 -1.76
C SER A 33 4.54 5.87 -1.16
N TYR A 34 4.65 5.26 0.02
CA TYR A 34 3.51 4.73 0.77
C TYR A 34 3.15 5.67 1.92
N GLU A 35 1.89 6.09 1.97
CA GLU A 35 1.37 6.98 3.00
C GLU A 35 0.18 6.33 3.71
N MET A 36 0.17 6.44 5.04
CA MET A 36 -0.93 6.02 5.89
C MET A 36 -1.41 7.20 6.73
N CYS A 37 -2.54 7.81 6.35
CA CYS A 37 -3.05 9.07 6.92
C CYS A 37 -4.42 8.94 7.61
N TRP A 38 -4.86 7.72 7.92
CA TRP A 38 -6.14 7.43 8.56
C TRP A 38 -5.99 6.32 9.62
N PRO A 39 -6.84 6.25 10.66
CA PRO A 39 -6.76 5.19 11.66
C PRO A 39 -6.73 3.78 11.07
N LEU A 40 -5.79 2.97 11.56
CA LEU A 40 -5.67 1.55 11.25
C LEU A 40 -6.48 0.71 12.24
N ARG A 41 -6.99 -0.44 11.77
CA ARG A 41 -7.81 -1.36 12.58
C ARG A 41 -7.10 -1.79 13.88
N ASP A 42 -5.81 -2.08 13.78
CA ASP A 42 -5.01 -2.60 14.91
C ASP A 42 -4.23 -1.50 15.65
N GLY A 43 -4.60 -0.23 15.44
CA GLY A 43 -4.01 0.93 16.11
C GLY A 43 -2.77 1.51 15.44
N GLY A 44 -2.23 2.60 16.00
CA GLY A 44 -1.09 3.36 15.44
C GLY A 44 0.27 2.99 16.02
N GLU A 45 0.38 1.87 16.74
CA GLU A 45 1.63 1.44 17.37
C GLU A 45 2.69 1.10 16.33
N LEU A 46 3.97 1.33 16.67
CA LEU A 46 5.09 1.16 15.75
C LEU A 46 5.12 -0.22 15.08
N ALA A 47 4.82 -1.28 15.82
CA ALA A 47 4.77 -2.64 15.28
C ALA A 47 3.72 -2.80 14.17
N ASN A 48 2.57 -2.16 14.30
CA ASN A 48 1.52 -2.21 13.27
C ASN A 48 1.90 -1.37 12.04
N LEU A 49 2.50 -0.20 12.26
CA LEU A 49 3.03 0.64 11.18
C LEU A 49 4.14 -0.08 10.40
N GLU A 50 5.03 -0.79 11.10
CA GLU A 50 6.09 -1.59 10.48
C GLU A 50 5.50 -2.76 9.68
N ALA A 51 4.48 -3.45 10.19
CA ALA A 51 3.79 -4.50 9.46
C ALA A 51 3.18 -3.97 8.15
N CYS A 52 2.50 -2.81 8.20
CA CYS A 52 1.95 -2.16 7.02
C CYS A 52 3.05 -1.77 6.00
N ALA A 53 4.16 -1.18 6.48
CA ALA A 53 5.28 -0.80 5.63
C ALA A 53 5.96 -2.00 4.96
N ARG A 54 6.18 -3.10 5.70
CA ARG A 54 6.74 -4.36 5.16
C ARG A 54 5.83 -4.94 4.09
N LYS A 55 4.51 -4.95 4.34
CA LYS A 55 3.52 -5.43 3.38
C LYS A 55 3.50 -4.60 2.10
N PHE A 56 3.63 -3.28 2.20
CA PHE A 56 3.81 -2.43 1.02
C PHE A 56 5.08 -2.81 0.23
N LEU A 57 6.22 -2.98 0.91
CA LEU A 57 7.47 -3.34 0.24
C LEU A 57 7.40 -4.71 -0.45
N GLU A 58 6.77 -5.69 0.20
CA GLU A 58 6.49 -7.01 -0.35
C GLU A 58 5.57 -6.92 -1.57
N TYR A 59 4.46 -6.18 -1.48
CA TYR A 59 3.54 -5.98 -2.59
C TYR A 59 4.24 -5.35 -3.80
N MET A 60 5.04 -4.30 -3.59
CA MET A 60 5.76 -3.62 -4.67
C MET A 60 6.90 -4.44 -5.27
N SER A 61 7.34 -5.53 -4.62
CA SER A 61 8.42 -6.39 -5.16
C SER A 61 8.07 -7.01 -6.51
N GLN A 62 6.78 -7.09 -6.86
CA GLN A 62 6.30 -7.58 -8.15
C GLN A 62 6.78 -6.76 -9.35
N TRP A 63 7.10 -5.46 -9.16
CA TRP A 63 7.52 -4.54 -10.22
C TRP A 63 8.94 -3.98 -10.01
N ARG A 64 9.65 -4.41 -8.97
CA ARG A 64 11.08 -4.06 -8.82
C ARG A 64 11.89 -4.88 -9.83
N GLN A 65 12.61 -4.18 -10.70
CA GLN A 65 13.72 -4.73 -11.48
C GLN A 65 15.03 -4.52 -10.73
#